data_AF-A0A502WPV4-F1
#
_entry.id   AF-A0A502WPV4-F1
#
_cell.length_a   1.000
_cell.length_b   1.000
_cell.length_c   1.000
_cell.angle_alpha   90.00
_cell.angle_beta   90.00
_cell.angle_gamma   90.00
#
_symmetry.space_group_name_H-M   'P 1'
#
loop_
_entity.id
_entity.type
_entity.pdbx_description
1 polymer ?
#
loop_
_entity_poly.entity_id
_entity_poly.type
_entity_poly.pdbx_seq_one_letter_code
_entity_poly.pdbx_strand_id
1 'polypeptide(L)'
;MNYLADNSITINGARYWFSWTSSYQDEIDYDISEPNGDRFRAHLRRSLPDYARRGLNYDAAGLEKHVVASIGILRRCVGTNAGEISADTIAAFDAWRAREYDRQMSTMISQPHRYGDEASLCASFPAPLPVYAGRWTSESGWTRVELQSIAA
;
A
#
# COMPACT_ATOMS: atom_id res chain seq x y z
N MET A 1 -23.65 0.21 -12.37
CA MET A 1 -22.32 -0.42 -12.28
C MET A 1 -22.23 -1.09 -10.92
N ASN A 2 -22.51 -2.39 -10.85
CA ASN A 2 -22.40 -3.15 -9.60
C ASN A 2 -20.95 -3.57 -9.42
N TYR A 3 -20.13 -2.69 -8.84
CA TYR A 3 -18.78 -3.04 -8.39
C TYR A 3 -18.87 -3.67 -7.00
N LEU A 4 -19.25 -4.95 -6.94
CA LEU A 4 -19.02 -5.77 -5.76
C LEU A 4 -18.33 -7.06 -6.21
N ALA A 5 -17.13 -6.92 -6.78
CA ALA A 5 -16.12 -7.94 -6.56
C ALA A 5 -15.65 -7.71 -5.13
N ASP A 6 -16.00 -8.62 -4.24
CA ASP A 6 -15.80 -8.52 -2.79
C ASP A 6 -14.39 -8.00 -2.48
N ASN A 7 -14.31 -6.79 -1.91
CA ASN A 7 -13.10 -6.09 -1.46
C ASN A 7 -12.40 -6.82 -0.29
N SER A 8 -12.67 -8.11 -0.11
CA SER A 8 -12.10 -8.95 0.90
C SER A 8 -11.22 -10.04 0.32
N ILE A 9 -10.29 -10.48 1.16
CA ILE A 9 -9.43 -11.63 0.94
C ILE A 9 -9.44 -12.49 2.19
N THR A 10 -9.36 -13.80 2.00
CA THR A 10 -9.23 -14.75 3.09
C THR A 10 -7.85 -15.39 3.03
N ILE A 11 -7.08 -15.24 4.10
CA ILE A 11 -5.79 -15.89 4.29
C ILE A 11 -5.86 -16.66 5.60
N ASN A 12 -5.47 -17.94 5.59
CA ASN A 12 -5.45 -18.80 6.79
C ASN A 12 -6.78 -18.83 7.56
N GLY A 13 -7.93 -18.75 6.86
CA GLY A 13 -9.27 -18.74 7.47
C GLY A 13 -9.68 -17.38 8.07
N ALA A 14 -8.81 -16.38 8.04
CA ALA A 14 -9.07 -15.03 8.52
C ALA A 14 -9.46 -14.11 7.35
N ARG A 15 -10.56 -13.35 7.51
CA ARG A 15 -11.10 -12.47 6.46
C ARG A 15 -10.72 -11.02 6.73
N TYR A 16 -10.06 -10.42 5.75
CA TYR A 16 -9.67 -9.02 5.74
C TYR A 16 -10.49 -8.29 4.69
N TRP A 17 -10.76 -7.01 4.91
CA TRP A 17 -11.38 -6.14 3.90
C TRP A 17 -10.52 -4.91 3.69
N PHE A 18 -10.35 -4.53 2.42
CA PHE A 18 -9.53 -3.41 2.00
C PHE A 18 -10.28 -2.59 0.97
N SER A 19 -10.32 -1.28 1.13
CA SER A 19 -10.85 -0.38 0.11
C SER A 19 -9.94 0.80 -0.08
N TRP A 20 -9.62 1.07 -1.34
CA TRP A 20 -9.07 2.35 -1.74
C TRP A 20 -10.08 3.46 -1.43
N THR A 21 -9.63 4.57 -0.85
CA THR A 21 -10.51 5.72 -0.53
C THR A 21 -10.14 6.97 -1.30
N SER A 22 -8.85 7.26 -1.40
CA SER A 22 -8.34 8.47 -2.02
C SER A 22 -6.89 8.31 -2.43
N SER A 23 -6.48 9.12 -3.40
CA SER A 23 -5.07 9.30 -3.73
C SER A 23 -4.78 10.80 -3.84
N TYR A 24 -3.74 11.25 -3.15
CA TYR A 24 -3.28 12.63 -3.23
C TYR A 24 -1.77 12.65 -3.08
N GLN A 25 -1.09 13.39 -3.96
CA GLN A 25 0.35 13.66 -3.83
C GLN A 25 1.21 12.41 -3.59
N ASP A 26 1.00 11.39 -4.43
CA ASP A 26 1.68 10.08 -4.38
C ASP A 26 1.48 9.24 -3.12
N GLU A 27 0.53 9.65 -2.28
CA GLU A 27 -0.03 8.85 -1.21
C GLU A 27 -1.39 8.28 -1.62
N ILE A 28 -1.66 7.08 -1.14
CA ILE A 28 -2.94 6.41 -1.27
C ILE A 28 -3.44 6.07 0.12
N ASP A 29 -4.72 6.35 0.34
CA ASP A 29 -5.41 6.01 1.56
C ASP A 29 -6.28 4.78 1.34
N TYR A 30 -6.28 3.91 2.34
CA TYR A 30 -7.09 2.71 2.37
C TYR A 30 -7.86 2.62 3.67
N ASP A 31 -9.13 2.26 3.61
CA ASP A 31 -9.86 1.77 4.76
C ASP A 31 -9.65 0.25 4.88
N ILE A 32 -9.26 -0.20 6.07
CA ILE A 32 -8.90 -1.60 6.37
C ILE A 32 -9.81 -2.10 7.49
N SER A 33 -10.39 -3.29 7.30
CA SER A 33 -11.04 -4.04 8.37
C SER A 33 -10.32 -5.37 8.61
N GLU A 34 -9.93 -5.60 9.85
CA GLU A 34 -9.26 -6.82 10.30
C GLU A 34 -10.26 -7.90 10.75
N PRO A 35 -9.84 -9.18 10.81
CA PRO A 35 -10.69 -10.30 11.20
C PRO A 35 -11.29 -10.17 12.62
N ASN A 36 -10.59 -9.47 13.52
CA ASN A 36 -11.05 -9.18 14.88
C ASN A 36 -12.12 -8.08 14.95
N GLY A 37 -12.47 -7.45 13.82
CA GLY A 37 -13.41 -6.34 13.73
C GLY A 37 -12.79 -4.95 13.87
N ASP A 38 -11.47 -4.85 14.11
CA ASP A 38 -10.76 -3.56 14.11
C ASP A 38 -10.85 -2.91 12.73
N ARG A 39 -11.05 -1.59 12.72
CA ARG A 39 -11.19 -0.80 11.50
C ARG A 39 -10.37 0.46 11.61
N PHE A 40 -9.54 0.69 10.61
CA PHE A 40 -8.68 1.85 10.56
C PHE A 40 -8.41 2.28 9.14
N ARG A 41 -8.03 3.55 8.99
CA ARG A 41 -7.46 4.04 7.74
C ARG A 41 -5.94 3.88 7.76
N ALA A 42 -5.37 3.53 6.62
CA ALA A 42 -3.94 3.43 6.41
C ALA A 42 -3.49 4.24 5.19
N HIS A 43 -2.27 4.77 5.26
CA HIS A 43 -1.58 5.49 4.20
C HIS A 43 -0.49 4.60 3.60
N LEU A 44 -0.35 4.65 2.28
CA LEU A 44 0.77 4.10 1.53
C LEU A 44 1.37 5.19 0.64
N ARG A 45 2.64 5.52 0.84
CA ARG A 45 3.39 6.38 -0.07
C ARG A 45 4.07 5.55 -1.15
N ARG A 46 3.85 5.90 -2.42
CA ARG A 46 4.42 5.18 -3.58
C ARG A 46 5.72 5.78 -4.09
N SER A 47 5.88 7.08 -3.95
CA SER A 47 7.04 7.81 -4.45
C SER A 47 7.26 9.12 -3.67
N LEU A 48 8.40 9.75 -3.93
CA LEU A 48 8.68 11.11 -3.51
C LEU A 48 7.99 12.07 -4.52
N PRO A 49 7.05 12.92 -4.08
CA PRO A 49 6.42 13.89 -4.97
C PRO A 49 7.41 14.97 -5.39
N ASP A 50 7.31 15.45 -6.63
CA ASP A 50 8.18 16.51 -7.15
C ASP A 50 8.14 17.79 -6.30
N TYR A 51 6.97 18.11 -5.73
CA TYR A 51 6.82 19.29 -4.88
C TYR A 51 7.38 19.08 -3.46
N ALA A 52 7.62 17.84 -3.00
CA ALA A 52 7.95 17.58 -1.61
C ALA A 52 9.25 18.27 -1.16
N ARG A 53 10.19 18.46 -2.08
CA ARG A 53 11.44 19.21 -1.83
C ARG A 53 11.25 20.72 -1.69
N ARG A 54 10.12 21.26 -2.15
CA ARG A 54 9.83 22.72 -2.19
C ARG A 54 8.70 23.14 -1.27
N GLY A 55 7.73 22.25 -1.06
CA GLY A 55 6.48 22.53 -0.36
C GLY A 55 6.38 21.93 1.04
N LEU A 56 7.23 20.95 1.38
CA LEU A 56 7.32 20.46 2.76
C LEU A 56 8.43 21.23 3.48
N ASN A 57 8.14 21.69 4.70
CA ASN A 57 9.09 22.36 5.57
C ASN A 57 10.06 21.36 6.23
N TYR A 58 10.70 20.52 5.42
CA TYR A 58 11.75 19.61 5.85
C TYR A 58 13.09 20.04 5.26
N ASP A 59 14.15 19.94 6.06
CA ASP A 59 15.50 19.88 5.53
C ASP A 59 15.74 18.52 4.85
N ALA A 60 16.92 18.32 4.23
CA ALA A 60 17.21 17.08 3.53
C ALA A 60 17.11 15.84 4.44
N ALA A 61 17.55 15.95 5.70
CA ALA A 61 17.49 14.86 6.67
C ALA A 61 16.04 14.55 7.10
N GLY A 62 15.22 15.57 7.32
CA GLY A 62 13.80 15.43 7.62
C GLY A 62 13.03 14.81 6.46
N LEU A 63 13.34 15.22 5.22
CA LEU A 63 12.72 14.65 4.02
C LEU A 63 13.02 13.16 3.91
N GLU A 64 14.28 12.78 4.16
CA GLU A 64 14.69 11.38 4.15
C GLU A 64 13.92 10.58 5.20
N LYS A 65 13.91 11.05 6.46
CA LYS A 65 13.29 10.36 7.59
C LYS A 65 11.76 10.24 7.49
N HIS A 66 11.08 11.29 7.03
CA HIS A 66 9.62 11.37 7.08
C HIS A 66 8.94 10.96 5.77
N VAL A 67 9.60 11.16 4.63
CA VAL A 67 9.01 10.97 3.30
C VAL A 67 9.65 9.80 2.59
N VAL A 68 10.96 9.86 2.31
CA VAL A 68 11.65 8.83 1.52
C VAL A 68 11.61 7.48 2.22
N ALA A 69 11.94 7.44 3.51
CA ALA A 69 11.93 6.21 4.30
C ALA A 69 10.52 5.60 4.48
N SER A 70 9.45 6.37 4.23
CA SER A 70 8.07 5.87 4.28
C SER A 70 7.57 5.25 2.97
N ILE A 71 8.34 5.34 1.89
CA ILE A 71 7.95 4.77 0.59
C ILE A 71 7.87 3.24 0.70
N GLY A 72 6.73 2.69 0.28
CA GLY A 72 6.46 1.25 0.35
C GLY A 72 6.08 0.76 1.75
N ILE A 73 5.86 1.64 2.73
CA ILE A 73 5.38 1.28 4.06
C ILE A 73 3.87 1.59 4.15
N LEU A 74 3.07 0.61 4.57
CA LEU A 74 1.69 0.83 4.97
C LEU A 74 1.65 1.23 6.44
N ARG A 75 1.04 2.38 6.74
CA ARG A 75 0.98 2.94 8.10
C ARG A 75 -0.42 3.40 8.44
N ARG A 76 -0.86 3.22 9.68
CA ARG A 76 -2.16 3.74 10.15
C ARG A 76 -2.17 5.29 10.10
N CYS A 77 -3.33 5.88 9.82
CA CYS A 77 -3.50 7.34 9.69
C CYS A 77 -3.46 8.13 11.01
N VAL A 78 -3.36 7.46 12.16
CA VAL A 78 -3.55 8.05 13.50
C VAL A 78 -2.29 8.75 14.06
N GLY A 79 -1.43 9.28 13.19
CA GLY A 79 -0.15 9.90 13.53
C GLY A 79 0.99 8.90 13.78
N THR A 80 2.18 9.38 14.15
CA THR A 80 3.42 8.58 14.31
C THR A 80 3.35 7.49 15.40
N ASN A 81 2.29 7.48 16.22
CA ASN A 81 2.11 6.57 17.35
C ASN A 81 0.96 5.57 17.13
N ALA A 82 0.43 5.46 15.92
CA ALA A 82 -0.79 4.71 15.63
C ALA A 82 -0.70 3.18 15.80
N GLY A 83 0.46 2.66 16.23
CA GLY A 83 0.72 1.22 16.30
C GLY A 83 1.13 0.66 14.94
N GLU A 84 1.94 -0.39 15.00
CA GLU A 84 2.38 -1.14 13.84
C GLU A 84 1.21 -1.94 13.23
N ILE A 85 1.15 -2.03 11.90
CA ILE A 85 0.23 -2.93 11.22
C ILE A 85 0.83 -4.34 11.26
N SER A 86 0.03 -5.33 11.67
CA SER A 86 0.51 -6.71 11.81
C SER A 86 1.04 -7.30 10.50
N ALA A 87 1.99 -8.21 10.60
CA ALA A 87 2.53 -8.98 9.48
C ALA A 87 1.43 -9.67 8.65
N ASP A 88 0.45 -10.27 9.33
CA ASP A 88 -0.66 -10.96 8.67
C ASP A 88 -1.53 -9.98 7.85
N THR A 89 -1.79 -8.79 8.40
CA THR A 89 -2.53 -7.74 7.69
C THR A 89 -1.75 -7.24 6.47
N ILE A 90 -0.41 -7.11 6.56
CA ILE A 90 0.43 -6.75 5.41
C ILE A 90 0.41 -7.84 4.33
N ALA A 91 0.57 -9.12 4.72
CA ALA A 91 0.52 -10.24 3.78
C ALA A 91 -0.85 -10.32 3.08
N ALA A 92 -1.94 -10.12 3.82
CA ALA A 92 -3.29 -10.04 3.26
C ALA A 92 -3.46 -8.84 2.32
N PHE A 93 -2.90 -7.69 2.67
CA PHE A 93 -2.96 -6.49 1.85
C PHE A 93 -2.21 -6.67 0.52
N ASP A 94 -1.00 -7.22 0.54
CA ASP A 94 -0.22 -7.47 -0.69
C ASP A 94 -0.90 -8.51 -1.58
N ALA A 95 -1.45 -9.59 -1.01
CA ALA A 95 -2.21 -10.58 -1.76
C ALA A 95 -3.50 -9.98 -2.38
N TRP A 96 -4.19 -9.10 -1.64
CA TRP A 96 -5.35 -8.37 -2.17
C TRP A 96 -4.94 -7.44 -3.32
N ARG A 97 -3.85 -6.69 -3.18
CA ARG A 97 -3.33 -5.80 -4.24
C ARG A 97 -2.93 -6.56 -5.50
N ALA A 98 -2.26 -7.70 -5.35
CA ALA A 98 -1.89 -8.56 -6.48
C ALA A 98 -3.14 -9.05 -7.22
N ARG A 99 -4.14 -9.55 -6.49
CA ARG A 99 -5.42 -9.98 -7.07
C ARG A 99 -6.15 -8.84 -7.79
N GLU A 100 -6.16 -7.65 -7.21
CA GLU A 100 -6.81 -6.48 -7.81
C GLU A 100 -6.08 -6.01 -9.06
N TYR A 101 -4.75 -6.05 -9.06
CA TYR A 101 -3.93 -5.81 -10.25
C TYR A 101 -4.24 -6.81 -11.36
N ASP A 102 -4.23 -8.11 -11.07
CA ASP A 102 -4.53 -9.15 -12.06
C ASP A 102 -5.93 -8.98 -12.67
N ARG A 103 -6.91 -8.63 -11.84
CA ARG A 103 -8.29 -8.35 -12.28
C ARG A 103 -8.36 -7.16 -13.23
N GLN A 104 -7.67 -6.07 -12.89
CA GLN A 104 -7.63 -4.86 -13.73
C GLN A 104 -6.86 -5.10 -15.03
N MET A 105 -5.70 -5.75 -14.97
CA MET A 105 -4.90 -6.12 -16.13
C MET A 105 -5.67 -7.04 -17.08
N SER A 106 -6.32 -8.10 -16.57
CA SER A 106 -7.15 -8.98 -17.37
C SER A 106 -8.27 -8.23 -18.10
N THR A 107 -8.90 -7.26 -17.41
CA THR A 107 -9.93 -6.40 -18.02
C THR A 107 -9.35 -5.56 -19.17
N MET A 108 -8.17 -4.96 -18.98
CA MET A 108 -7.52 -4.15 -20.02
C MET A 108 -7.06 -4.99 -21.21
N ILE A 109 -6.42 -6.13 -20.96
CA ILE A 109 -5.94 -7.08 -21.98
C ILE A 109 -7.10 -7.59 -22.85
N SER A 110 -8.28 -7.83 -22.25
CA SER A 110 -9.47 -8.28 -22.98
C SER A 110 -10.04 -7.22 -23.95
N GLN A 111 -9.59 -5.97 -23.87
CA GLN A 111 -10.10 -4.84 -24.65
C GLN A 111 -8.96 -4.09 -25.37
N PRO A 112 -8.22 -4.77 -26.27
CA PRO A 112 -7.02 -4.19 -26.88
C PRO A 112 -7.31 -2.97 -27.77
N HIS A 113 -8.51 -2.87 -28.35
CA HIS A 113 -8.96 -1.70 -29.11
C HIS A 113 -9.07 -0.42 -28.26
N ARG A 114 -9.22 -0.56 -26.93
CA ARG A 114 -9.37 0.55 -25.99
C ARG A 114 -8.07 0.85 -25.24
N TYR A 115 -7.31 -0.19 -24.92
CA TYR A 115 -6.17 -0.10 -23.99
C TYR A 115 -4.81 -0.39 -24.65
N GLY A 116 -4.78 -0.78 -25.92
CA GLY A 116 -3.54 -1.17 -26.62
C GLY A 116 -3.22 -2.65 -26.46
N ASP A 117 -2.06 -3.06 -26.97
CA ASP A 117 -1.60 -4.44 -26.87
C ASP A 117 -1.06 -4.78 -25.46
N GLU A 118 -1.01 -6.07 -25.15
CA GLU A 118 -0.62 -6.59 -23.84
C GLU A 118 0.83 -6.22 -23.45
N ALA A 119 1.77 -6.22 -24.40
CA ALA A 119 3.17 -5.91 -24.10
C ALA A 119 3.32 -4.45 -23.66
N SER A 120 2.66 -3.53 -24.38
CA SER A 120 2.59 -2.11 -24.01
C SER A 120 1.95 -1.89 -22.63
N LEU A 121 0.89 -2.65 -22.32
CA LEU A 121 0.20 -2.58 -21.03
C LEU A 121 1.09 -3.06 -19.88
N CYS A 122 1.72 -4.21 -20.01
CA CYS A 122 2.63 -4.77 -19.00
C CYS A 122 3.84 -3.86 -18.75
N ALA A 123 4.32 -3.14 -19.78
CA ALA A 123 5.38 -2.15 -19.62
C ALA A 123 4.90 -0.87 -18.91
N SER A 124 3.66 -0.44 -19.16
CA SER A 124 3.09 0.80 -18.62
C SER A 124 2.56 0.65 -17.19
N PHE A 125 2.06 -0.53 -16.85
CA PHE A 125 1.45 -0.84 -15.56
C PHE A 125 2.18 -2.04 -14.94
N PRO A 126 3.37 -1.84 -14.36
CA PRO A 126 4.07 -2.93 -13.71
C PRO A 126 3.26 -3.44 -12.50
N ALA A 127 3.47 -4.72 -12.18
CA ALA A 127 2.90 -5.34 -10.99
C ALA A 127 3.21 -4.52 -9.72
N PRO A 128 2.28 -4.48 -8.75
CA PRO A 128 2.48 -3.75 -7.51
C PRO A 128 3.71 -4.25 -6.75
N LEU A 129 4.58 -3.33 -6.34
CA LEU A 129 5.68 -3.67 -5.42
C LEU A 129 5.13 -4.10 -4.04
N PRO A 130 5.83 -5.03 -3.36
CA PRO A 130 5.50 -5.44 -1.99
C PRO A 130 5.49 -4.26 -1.04
N VAL A 131 4.65 -4.38 -0.01
CA VAL A 131 4.49 -3.37 1.03
C VAL A 131 4.91 -3.94 2.36
N TYR A 132 5.39 -3.06 3.22
CA TYR A 132 5.96 -3.44 4.50
C TYR A 132 5.19 -2.79 5.64
N ALA A 133 5.12 -3.49 6.77
CA ALA A 133 4.89 -2.84 8.04
C ALA A 133 6.05 -1.88 8.32
N GLY A 134 5.76 -0.80 9.03
CA GLY A 134 6.76 0.16 9.41
C GLY A 134 6.57 0.66 10.82
N ARG A 135 7.69 1.02 11.43
CA ARG A 135 7.75 1.67 12.73
C ARG A 135 8.42 3.02 12.58
N TRP A 136 7.92 4.01 13.31
CA TRP A 136 8.53 5.33 13.37
C TRP A 136 9.28 5.51 14.69
N THR A 137 10.47 6.13 14.62
CA THR A 137 11.18 6.69 15.79
C THR A 137 11.67 8.10 15.48
N SER A 138 11.90 8.92 16.50
CA SER A 138 12.49 10.25 16.33
C SER A 138 13.93 10.20 15.80
N GLU A 139 14.64 9.12 16.09
CA GLU A 139 16.06 8.96 15.74
C GLU A 139 16.22 8.52 14.29
N SER A 140 15.52 7.45 13.88
CA SER A 140 15.68 6.82 12.57
C SER A 140 14.59 7.22 11.55
N GLY A 141 13.51 7.87 11.99
CA GLY A 141 12.34 8.06 11.14
C GLY A 141 11.58 6.76 10.91
N TRP A 142 10.98 6.60 9.73
CA TRP A 142 10.34 5.34 9.34
C TRP A 142 11.38 4.26 9.04
N THR A 143 11.16 3.07 9.60
CA THR A 143 11.95 1.87 9.29
C THR A 143 11.00 0.75 8.96
N ARG A 144 11.33 -0.04 7.93
CA ARG A 144 10.63 -1.29 7.65
C ARG A 144 10.81 -2.23 8.83
N VAL A 145 9.74 -2.92 9.18
CA VAL A 145 9.84 -4.01 10.16
C VAL A 145 10.24 -5.24 9.38
N GLU A 146 11.45 -5.73 9.64
CA GLU A 146 11.89 -7.01 9.09
C GLU A 146 11.02 -8.11 9.70
N LEU A 147 10.31 -8.83 8.85
CA LEU A 147 9.66 -10.07 9.27
C LEU A 147 10.77 -10.99 9.75
N GLN A 148 10.81 -11.28 11.05
CA GLN A 148 11.68 -12.34 11.56
C GLN A 148 11.28 -13.62 10.82
N SER A 149 12.18 -14.09 9.94
CA SER A 149 12.07 -15.40 9.34
C SER A 149 11.95 -16.41 10.47
N ILE A 150 10.77 -17.03 10.61
CA ILE A 150 10.64 -18.21 11.46
C ILE A 150 11.55 -19.25 10.80
N ALA A 151 12.72 -19.47 11.40
CA ALA A 151 13.60 -20.55 11.01
C ALA A 151 12.80 -21.86 11.17
N ALA A 152 12.59 -22.55 10.05
CA ALA A 152 12.04 -23.89 10.00
C ALA A 152 13.03 -24.90 10.58
#